data_AF-A0AAF0I3Q5-F1
#
_entry.id   AF-A0AAF0I3Q5-F1
#
_cell.length_a   1.000
_cell.length_b   1.000
_cell.length_c   1.000
_cell.angle_alpha   90.00
_cell.angle_beta   90.00
_cell.angle_gamma   90.00
#
_symmetry.space_group_name_H-M   'P 1'
#
loop_
_entity.id
_entity.type
_entity.pdbx_description
1 polymer ?
#
loop_
_entity_poly.entity_id
_entity_poly.type
_entity_poly.pdbx_seq_one_letter_code
_entity_poly.pdbx_strand_id
1 'polypeptide(L)'
;MSKTLISTFSLAALVFASGCNNAGTHEREGAKVGALAGAVIGAVIGHQSGEAGAGAAIGAAAGAVTGSAVGANKDREEDRRYERGTVRAQPARDQYGYSLDDYMRLMTDEEMDILQARGDARPEVPMGVLLTDQEKANLRRRQVADREIGR
;
A
#
# COMPACT_ATOMS: atom_id res chain seq x y z
N MET A 1 -16.38 29.18 -33.44
CA MET A 1 -17.16 29.15 -32.18
C MET A 1 -17.00 27.86 -31.37
N SER A 2 -16.60 26.72 -31.96
CA SER A 2 -16.35 25.46 -31.21
C SER A 2 -15.04 25.44 -30.41
N LYS A 3 -14.02 26.19 -30.81
CA LYS A 3 -12.69 26.21 -30.14
C LYS A 3 -12.68 26.92 -28.78
N THR A 4 -13.59 27.88 -28.59
CA THR A 4 -13.74 28.61 -27.31
C THR A 4 -14.48 27.80 -26.25
N LEU A 5 -15.40 26.92 -26.67
CA LEU A 5 -16.13 26.00 -25.77
C LEU A 5 -15.22 24.89 -25.20
N ILE A 6 -14.27 24.38 -25.99
CA ILE A 6 -13.30 23.37 -25.53
C ILE A 6 -12.32 23.97 -24.51
N SER A 7 -11.95 25.25 -24.71
CA SER A 7 -11.04 25.99 -23.81
C SER A 7 -11.70 26.29 -22.46
N THR A 8 -12.97 26.73 -22.44
CA THR A 8 -13.70 26.99 -21.20
C THR A 8 -14.03 25.70 -20.42
N PHE A 9 -14.31 24.59 -21.11
CA PHE A 9 -14.55 23.29 -20.46
C PHE A 9 -13.27 22.74 -19.80
N SER A 10 -12.11 22.91 -20.44
CA SER A 10 -10.81 22.53 -19.85
C SER A 10 -10.44 23.36 -18.62
N LEU A 11 -10.79 24.65 -18.61
CA LEU A 11 -10.49 25.54 -17.49
C LEU A 11 -11.36 25.24 -16.27
N ALA A 12 -12.63 24.87 -16.47
CA ALA A 12 -13.55 24.46 -15.40
C ALA A 12 -13.16 23.11 -14.77
N ALA A 13 -12.64 22.17 -15.56
CA ALA A 13 -12.13 20.88 -15.06
C ALA A 13 -10.90 21.06 -14.15
N LEU A 14 -10.02 22.03 -14.44
CA LEU A 14 -8.84 22.33 -13.63
C LEU A 14 -9.21 22.92 -12.25
N VAL A 15 -10.28 23.72 -12.18
CA VAL A 15 -10.79 24.27 -10.92
C VAL A 15 -11.39 23.16 -10.04
N PHE A 16 -12.04 22.15 -10.63
CA PHE A 16 -12.54 20.99 -9.89
C PHE A 16 -11.42 20.07 -9.39
N ALA A 17 -10.31 19.96 -10.14
CA ALA A 17 -9.14 19.19 -9.73
C ALA A 17 -8.36 19.81 -8.56
N SER A 18 -8.53 21.11 -8.32
CA SER A 18 -7.84 21.85 -7.26
C SER A 18 -8.44 21.64 -5.86
N GLY A 19 -9.55 20.91 -5.74
CA GLY A 19 -10.21 20.55 -4.48
C GLY A 19 -9.82 19.19 -3.87
N CYS A 20 -9.04 18.36 -4.57
CA CYS A 20 -8.76 16.97 -4.19
C CYS A 20 -7.46 16.77 -3.38
N ASN A 21 -7.05 17.74 -2.54
CA ASN A 21 -5.78 17.59 -1.80
C ASN A 21 -5.85 16.57 -0.64
N ASN A 22 -7.03 15.99 -0.37
CA ASN A 22 -7.23 14.98 0.68
C ASN A 22 -7.76 13.65 0.15
N ALA A 23 -7.37 13.25 -1.07
CA ALA A 23 -7.61 11.89 -1.53
C ALA A 23 -6.79 10.91 -0.68
N GLY A 24 -7.43 9.88 -0.14
CA GLY A 24 -6.79 8.84 0.66
C GLY A 24 -5.81 7.98 -0.15
N THR A 25 -5.06 7.11 0.53
CA THR A 25 -4.03 6.28 -0.11
C THR A 25 -4.61 5.36 -1.17
N HIS A 26 -5.72 4.69 -0.86
CA HIS A 26 -6.37 3.77 -1.78
C HIS A 26 -7.14 4.48 -2.89
N GLU A 27 -7.69 5.67 -2.64
CA GLU A 27 -8.28 6.52 -3.67
C GLU A 27 -7.25 6.86 -4.76
N ARG A 28 -6.05 7.32 -4.37
CA ARG A 28 -4.98 7.65 -5.31
C ARG A 28 -4.47 6.42 -6.06
N GLU A 29 -4.29 5.32 -5.35
CA GLU A 29 -3.83 4.07 -5.94
C GLU A 29 -4.88 3.50 -6.91
N GLY A 30 -6.14 3.48 -6.51
CA GLY A 30 -7.27 3.08 -7.33
C GLY A 30 -7.41 3.96 -8.57
N ALA A 31 -7.26 5.28 -8.44
CA ALA A 31 -7.24 6.20 -9.57
C ALA A 31 -6.12 5.87 -10.56
N LYS A 32 -4.90 5.64 -10.07
CA LYS A 32 -3.74 5.31 -10.91
C LYS A 32 -3.92 3.97 -11.63
N VAL A 33 -4.29 2.93 -10.90
CA VAL A 33 -4.49 1.58 -11.45
C VAL A 33 -5.65 1.58 -12.44
N GLY A 34 -6.76 2.21 -12.07
CA GLY A 34 -7.92 2.39 -12.94
C GLY A 34 -7.60 3.19 -14.20
N ALA A 35 -6.82 4.27 -14.08
CA ALA A 35 -6.39 5.07 -15.23
C ALA A 35 -5.51 4.25 -16.19
N LEU A 36 -4.53 3.52 -15.66
CA LEU A 36 -3.64 2.68 -16.48
C LEU A 36 -4.41 1.55 -17.17
N ALA A 37 -5.25 0.83 -16.42
CA ALA A 37 -6.06 -0.25 -16.97
C ALA A 37 -7.04 0.27 -18.02
N GLY A 38 -7.74 1.37 -17.71
CA GLY A 38 -8.65 2.04 -18.62
C GLY A 38 -7.96 2.57 -19.87
N ALA A 39 -6.75 3.11 -19.75
CA ALA A 39 -5.97 3.59 -20.88
C ALA A 39 -5.62 2.46 -21.85
N VAL A 40 -5.15 1.32 -21.33
CA VAL A 40 -4.81 0.15 -22.15
C VAL A 40 -6.04 -0.37 -22.89
N ILE A 41 -7.14 -0.59 -22.17
CA ILE A 41 -8.39 -1.09 -22.76
C ILE A 41 -8.92 -0.09 -23.79
N GLY A 42 -8.96 1.19 -23.43
CA GLY A 42 -9.41 2.27 -24.30
C GLY A 42 -8.54 2.42 -25.55
N ALA A 43 -7.23 2.25 -25.44
CA ALA A 43 -6.31 2.28 -26.58
C ALA A 43 -6.60 1.15 -27.58
N VAL A 44 -6.82 -0.07 -27.08
CA VAL A 44 -7.14 -1.23 -27.91
C VAL A 44 -8.47 -1.05 -28.64
N ILE A 45 -9.50 -0.55 -27.96
CA ILE A 45 -10.80 -0.27 -28.58
C ILE A 45 -10.68 0.87 -29.58
N GLY A 46 -10.05 1.99 -29.20
CA GLY A 46 -9.85 3.14 -30.08
C GLY A 46 -9.00 2.82 -31.31
N HIS A 47 -8.06 1.87 -31.19
CA HIS A 47 -7.25 1.44 -32.33
C HIS A 47 -8.11 0.87 -33.47
N GLN A 48 -9.24 0.22 -33.17
CA GLN A 48 -10.12 -0.36 -34.20
C GLN A 48 -10.75 0.70 -35.12
N SER A 49 -10.90 1.93 -34.63
CA SER A 49 -11.43 3.06 -35.41
C SER A 49 -10.34 3.97 -35.97
N GLY A 50 -9.07 3.80 -35.54
CA GLY A 50 -7.94 4.64 -35.90
C GLY A 50 -7.55 5.69 -34.84
N GLU A 51 -8.28 5.77 -33.72
CA GLU A 51 -8.10 6.74 -32.66
C GLU A 51 -7.65 6.11 -31.33
N ALA A 52 -6.58 5.31 -31.39
CA ALA A 52 -6.00 4.68 -30.20
C ALA A 52 -5.68 5.68 -29.07
N GLY A 53 -5.14 6.87 -29.43
CA GLY A 53 -4.83 7.91 -28.44
C GLY A 53 -6.06 8.51 -27.77
N ALA A 54 -7.15 8.73 -28.54
CA ALA A 54 -8.39 9.25 -27.98
C ALA A 54 -9.07 8.19 -27.09
N GLY A 55 -9.08 6.93 -27.54
CA GLY A 55 -9.57 5.82 -26.75
C GLY A 55 -8.79 5.65 -25.44
N ALA A 56 -7.46 5.77 -25.48
CA ALA A 56 -6.61 5.72 -24.29
C ALA A 56 -6.93 6.84 -23.30
N ALA A 57 -7.07 8.09 -23.78
CA ALA A 57 -7.36 9.23 -22.93
C ALA A 57 -8.74 9.12 -22.26
N ILE A 58 -9.77 8.72 -23.03
CA ILE A 58 -11.13 8.53 -22.50
C ILE A 58 -11.16 7.38 -21.50
N GLY A 59 -10.53 6.25 -21.85
CA GLY A 59 -10.43 5.09 -20.97
C GLY A 59 -9.67 5.41 -19.69
N ALA A 60 -8.58 6.16 -19.76
CA ALA A 60 -7.82 6.62 -18.60
C ALA A 60 -8.67 7.49 -17.68
N ALA A 61 -9.39 8.47 -18.23
CA ALA A 61 -10.24 9.36 -17.44
C ALA A 61 -11.38 8.59 -16.76
N ALA A 62 -12.09 7.72 -17.50
CA ALA A 62 -13.18 6.90 -16.96
C ALA A 62 -12.68 5.91 -15.89
N GLY A 63 -11.53 5.27 -16.15
CA GLY A 63 -10.88 4.35 -15.24
C GLY A 63 -10.36 5.04 -13.98
N ALA A 64 -9.81 6.24 -14.09
CA ALA A 64 -9.35 7.04 -12.95
C ALA A 64 -10.50 7.38 -12.00
N VAL A 65 -11.64 7.85 -12.56
CA VAL A 65 -12.82 8.22 -11.77
C VAL A 65 -13.45 7.00 -11.09
N THR A 66 -13.53 5.88 -11.79
CA THR A 66 -14.09 4.65 -11.23
C THR A 66 -13.17 4.07 -10.17
N GLY A 67 -11.87 4.02 -10.46
CA GLY A 67 -10.84 3.54 -9.54
C GLY A 67 -10.72 4.40 -8.28
N SER A 68 -10.80 5.72 -8.41
CA SER A 68 -10.78 6.63 -7.25
C SER A 68 -12.00 6.43 -6.37
N ALA A 69 -13.20 6.30 -6.93
CA ALA A 69 -14.42 6.07 -6.17
C ALA A 69 -14.37 4.75 -5.35
N VAL A 70 -13.83 3.68 -5.95
CA VAL A 70 -13.62 2.40 -5.25
C VAL A 70 -12.59 2.55 -4.13
N GLY A 71 -11.46 3.20 -4.42
CA GLY A 71 -10.41 3.45 -3.44
C GLY A 71 -10.87 4.32 -2.26
N ALA A 72 -11.64 5.37 -2.52
CA ALA A 72 -12.18 6.27 -1.51
C ALA A 72 -13.13 5.54 -0.54
N ASN A 73 -13.88 4.55 -1.01
CA ASN A 73 -14.71 3.72 -0.13
C ASN A 73 -13.84 2.84 0.79
N LYS A 74 -12.71 2.35 0.29
CA LYS A 74 -11.76 1.56 1.08
C LYS A 74 -11.07 2.43 2.13
N ASP A 75 -10.62 3.62 1.76
CA ASP A 75 -10.03 4.57 2.72
C ASP A 75 -11.02 4.90 3.85
N ARG A 76 -12.30 5.17 3.52
CA ARG A 76 -13.35 5.42 4.53
C ARG A 76 -13.61 4.23 5.45
N GLU A 77 -13.54 3.02 4.92
CA GLU A 77 -13.72 1.80 5.71
C GLU A 77 -12.53 1.58 6.64
N GLU A 78 -11.31 1.85 6.18
CA GLU A 78 -10.11 1.79 7.00
C GLU A 78 -10.16 2.85 8.11
N ASP A 79 -10.51 4.10 7.79
CA ASP A 79 -10.69 5.17 8.78
C ASP A 79 -11.69 4.77 9.87
N ARG A 80 -12.84 4.21 9.49
CA ARG A 80 -13.84 3.70 10.44
C ARG A 80 -13.32 2.56 11.31
N ARG A 81 -12.43 1.72 10.78
CA ARG A 81 -11.80 0.64 11.55
C ARG A 81 -10.71 1.16 12.48
N TYR A 82 -9.98 2.20 12.09
CA TYR A 82 -9.07 2.92 12.98
C TYR A 82 -9.83 3.55 14.15
N GLU A 83 -10.93 4.26 13.88
CA GLU A 83 -11.79 4.86 14.92
C GLU A 83 -12.41 3.81 15.85
N ARG A 84 -12.76 2.64 15.31
CA ARG A 84 -13.28 1.51 16.10
C ARG A 84 -12.19 0.76 16.88
N GLY A 85 -10.92 1.17 16.76
CA GLY A 85 -9.77 0.50 17.38
C GLY A 85 -9.53 -0.93 16.88
N THR A 86 -10.18 -1.32 15.78
CA THR A 86 -10.07 -2.68 15.21
C THR A 86 -8.87 -2.81 14.28
N VAL A 87 -8.42 -1.70 13.69
CA VAL A 87 -7.15 -1.61 12.98
C VAL A 87 -6.20 -0.80 13.84
N ARG A 88 -5.59 -1.47 14.83
CA ARG A 88 -4.20 -1.10 15.15
C ARG A 88 -3.42 -1.44 13.89
N ALA A 89 -2.57 -0.55 13.38
CA ALA A 89 -1.57 -0.90 12.37
C ALA A 89 -0.90 -2.20 12.84
N GLN A 90 -1.33 -3.33 12.29
CA GLN A 90 -0.91 -4.62 12.81
C GLN A 90 0.56 -4.71 12.44
N PRO A 91 1.47 -4.80 13.43
CA PRO A 91 2.86 -5.07 13.10
C PRO A 91 2.85 -6.33 12.25
N ALA A 92 3.57 -6.34 11.13
CA ALA A 92 3.61 -7.47 10.21
C ALA A 92 3.95 -8.73 11.03
N ARG A 93 2.92 -9.52 11.36
CA ARG A 93 3.06 -10.77 12.10
C ARG A 93 3.45 -11.83 11.10
N ASP A 94 4.42 -12.64 11.47
CA ASP A 94 4.81 -13.77 10.63
C ASP A 94 3.71 -14.84 10.58
N GLN A 95 3.91 -15.87 9.74
CA GLN A 95 2.98 -17.01 9.61
C GLN A 95 2.70 -17.73 10.95
N TYR A 96 3.50 -17.48 12.00
CA TYR A 96 3.38 -18.05 13.34
C TYR A 96 2.81 -17.07 14.36
N GLY A 97 2.41 -15.87 13.95
CA GLY A 97 1.77 -14.87 14.80
C GLY A 97 2.74 -14.03 15.65
N TYR A 98 4.06 -14.14 15.43
CA TYR A 98 5.08 -13.37 16.12
C TYR A 98 5.37 -12.05 15.40
N SER A 99 5.45 -10.95 16.14
CA SER A 99 5.92 -9.65 15.64
C SER A 99 7.44 -9.49 15.83
N LEU A 100 8.05 -8.52 15.16
CA LEU A 100 9.47 -8.20 15.35
C LEU A 100 9.79 -7.89 16.82
N ASP A 101 8.89 -7.18 17.51
CA ASP A 101 9.02 -6.90 18.95
C ASP A 101 9.00 -8.17 19.80
N ASP A 102 8.20 -9.16 19.43
CA ASP A 102 8.16 -10.45 20.13
C ASP A 102 9.48 -11.20 19.96
N TYR A 103 10.10 -11.14 18.78
CA TYR A 103 11.42 -11.75 18.54
C TYR A 103 12.54 -11.03 19.29
N MET A 104 12.53 -9.69 19.33
CA MET A 104 13.53 -8.91 20.09
C MET A 104 13.43 -9.17 21.60
N ARG A 105 12.22 -9.37 22.14
CA ARG A 105 12.02 -9.71 23.57
C ARG A 105 12.55 -11.09 23.97
N LEU A 106 12.66 -12.00 23.01
CA LEU A 106 13.19 -13.36 23.24
C LEU A 106 14.70 -13.42 23.09
N MET A 107 15.31 -12.34 22.61
CA MET A 107 16.72 -12.27 22.28
C MET A 107 17.52 -11.82 23.50
N THR A 108 18.72 -12.37 23.64
CA THR A 108 19.67 -11.94 24.68
C THR A 108 20.36 -10.63 24.29
N ASP A 109 20.92 -9.92 25.27
CA ASP A 109 21.61 -8.63 25.03
C ASP A 109 22.76 -8.76 24.01
N GLU A 110 23.46 -9.89 24.01
CA GLU A 110 24.56 -10.18 23.08
C GLU A 110 24.08 -10.46 21.65
N GLU A 111 22.96 -11.16 21.50
CA GLU A 111 22.34 -11.44 20.20
C GLU A 111 21.75 -10.15 19.57
N MET A 112 21.28 -9.21 20.40
CA MET A 112 20.79 -7.89 19.96
C MET A 112 21.91 -7.02 19.39
N ASP A 113 23.09 -7.01 20.01
CA ASP A 113 24.25 -6.24 19.54
C ASP A 113 24.72 -6.71 18.16
N ILE A 114 24.75 -8.03 17.94
CA ILE A 114 25.07 -8.63 16.63
C ILE A 114 24.04 -8.23 15.58
N LEU A 115 22.76 -8.19 15.93
CA LEU A 115 21.69 -7.81 15.01
C LEU A 115 21.73 -6.32 14.67
N GLN A 116 22.04 -5.48 15.65
CA GLN A 116 22.21 -4.05 15.45
C GLN A 116 23.42 -3.76 14.55
N ALA A 117 24.54 -4.47 14.76
CA ALA A 117 25.71 -4.39 13.88
C ALA A 117 25.40 -4.82 12.44
N ARG A 118 24.55 -5.85 12.24
CA ARG A 118 24.05 -6.25 10.91
C ARG A 118 23.12 -5.19 10.29
N GLY A 119 22.30 -4.55 11.12
CA GLY A 119 21.39 -3.45 10.73
C GLY A 119 22.16 -2.22 10.26
N ASP A 120 23.19 -1.83 11.00
CA ASP A 120 24.06 -0.70 10.65
C ASP A 120 24.84 -0.94 9.35
N ALA A 121 25.20 -2.21 9.08
CA ALA A 121 25.82 -2.59 7.81
C ALA A 121 24.84 -2.60 6.62
N ARG A 122 23.53 -2.75 6.86
CA ARG A 122 22.49 -2.87 5.83
C ARG A 122 21.24 -2.05 6.20
N PRO A 123 21.32 -0.71 6.22
CA PRO A 123 20.23 0.17 6.67
C PRO A 123 18.98 0.10 5.77
N GLU A 124 19.14 -0.38 4.54
CA GLU A 124 18.06 -0.56 3.56
C GLU A 124 17.17 -1.78 3.83
N VAL A 125 17.66 -2.73 4.65
CA VAL A 125 16.97 -4.00 4.91
C VAL A 125 16.23 -3.91 6.26
N PRO A 126 14.91 -4.18 6.30
CA PRO A 126 14.17 -4.18 7.55
C PRO A 126 14.75 -5.20 8.55
N MET A 127 14.92 -4.81 9.82
CA MET A 127 15.50 -5.66 10.87
C MET A 127 14.85 -7.05 10.98
N GLY A 128 13.54 -7.18 10.69
CA GLY A 128 12.84 -8.48 10.71
C GLY A 128 13.25 -9.47 9.61
N VAL A 129 13.93 -8.98 8.57
CA VAL A 129 14.52 -9.79 7.49
C VAL A 129 15.97 -10.19 7.82
N LEU A 130 16.63 -9.48 8.75
CA LEU A 130 17.98 -9.79 9.21
C LEU A 130 18.01 -10.99 10.19
N LEU A 131 16.88 -11.29 10.82
CA LEU A 131 16.70 -12.57 11.51
C LEU A 131 16.48 -13.68 10.50
N THR A 132 17.42 -14.63 10.48
CA THR A 132 17.32 -15.85 9.69
C THR A 132 16.22 -16.77 10.21
N ASP A 133 15.72 -17.67 9.35
CA ASP A 133 14.69 -18.65 9.73
C ASP A 133 15.18 -19.60 10.84
N GLN A 134 16.49 -19.88 10.90
CA GLN A 134 17.09 -20.68 11.97
C GLN A 134 17.11 -19.92 13.31
N GLU A 135 17.48 -18.64 13.33
CA GLU A 135 17.48 -17.83 14.55
C GLU A 135 16.04 -17.72 15.10
N LYS A 136 15.06 -17.48 14.23
CA LYS A 136 13.62 -17.48 14.61
C LYS A 136 13.17 -18.83 15.17
N ALA A 137 13.62 -19.95 14.61
CA ALA A 137 13.30 -21.28 15.11
C ALA A 137 13.92 -21.56 16.49
N ASN A 138 15.15 -21.10 16.72
CA ASN A 138 15.83 -21.27 18.01
C ASN A 138 15.19 -20.44 19.12
N LEU A 139 14.84 -19.19 18.86
CA LEU A 139 14.14 -18.31 19.82
C LEU A 139 12.77 -18.88 20.22
N ARG A 140 12.02 -19.43 19.26
CA ARG A 140 10.74 -20.10 19.52
C ARG A 140 10.90 -21.32 20.43
N ARG A 141 11.92 -22.16 20.20
CA ARG A 141 12.16 -23.35 21.04
C ARG A 141 12.49 -22.99 22.49
N ARG A 142 13.29 -21.93 22.70
CA ARG A 142 13.60 -21.44 24.06
C ARG A 142 12.35 -20.95 24.79
N GLN A 143 11.49 -20.19 24.12
CA GLN A 143 10.27 -19.68 24.72
C GLN A 143 9.30 -20.81 25.14
N VAL A 144 9.16 -21.84 24.32
CA VAL A 144 8.30 -22.99 24.65
C VAL A 144 8.87 -23.75 25.85
N ALA A 145 10.20 -23.94 25.91
CA ALA A 145 10.86 -24.59 27.04
C ALA A 145 10.68 -23.81 28.36
N ASP A 146 10.83 -22.48 28.35
CA ASP A 146 10.61 -21.65 29.54
C ASP A 146 9.16 -21.69 30.02
N ARG A 147 8.19 -21.81 29.09
CA ARG A 147 6.77 -21.91 29.42
C ARG A 147 6.40 -23.24 30.10
N GLU A 148 7.16 -24.30 29.83
CA GLU A 148 6.95 -25.62 30.43
C GLU A 148 7.60 -25.75 31.81
N ILE A 149 8.70 -25.03 32.07
CA ILE A 149 9.40 -25.04 33.36
C ILE A 149 8.72 -24.12 34.39
N GLY A 150 8.01 -23.09 33.94
CA GLY A 150 7.31 -22.12 34.80
C GLY A 150 5.91 -22.52 35.29
N ARG A 151 5.51 -23.80 35.20
CA ARG A 151 4.24 -24.33 35.72
C ARG A 151 4.43 -25.29 36.88
#